data_AF-A0A428YZ54-F1
#
_entry.id   AF-A0A428YZ54-F1
#
_cell.length_a   1.000
_cell.length_b   1.000
_cell.length_c   1.000
_cell.angle_alpha   90.00
_cell.angle_beta   90.00
_cell.angle_gamma   90.00
#
_symmetry.space_group_name_H-M   'P 1'
#
loop_
_entity.id
_entity.type
_entity.pdbx_description
1 polymer ?
#
loop_
_entity_poly.entity_id
_entity_poly.type
_entity_poly.pdbx_seq_one_letter_code
_entity_poly.pdbx_strand_id
1 'polypeptide(L)'
;MTQYDRRALAQAYIDAQREYNSADGYQAAMRVYHQQILSGLQHLFDFSFECNAIDGTHKPIFLMVRNTAESSLALRTPWSTILEAGLVFRRLEEAEALQPVLEASDRINALVEQARTAHVTMLEALLDPMLGDRSSKVFTSEDLREIGIDDTPPDSANYTIDWDDY
;
A
#
# COMPACT_ATOMS: atom_id res chain seq x y z
N MET A 1 8.38 9.70 -16.61
CA MET A 1 9.39 9.72 -15.55
C MET A 1 8.65 9.83 -14.24
N THR A 2 8.78 8.84 -13.36
CA THR A 2 8.08 8.83 -12.07
C THR A 2 8.79 9.80 -11.12
N GLN A 3 8.02 10.54 -10.35
CA GLN A 3 8.52 11.44 -9.31
C GLN A 3 8.17 10.89 -7.93
N TYR A 4 9.11 11.02 -7.01
CA TYR A 4 9.02 10.51 -5.65
C TYR A 4 9.16 11.66 -4.66
N ASP A 5 8.02 12.18 -4.23
CA ASP A 5 7.91 13.17 -3.15
C ASP A 5 7.62 12.47 -1.81
N ARG A 6 7.34 13.26 -0.77
CA ARG A 6 6.93 12.77 0.54
C ARG A 6 5.67 11.90 0.49
N ARG A 7 4.74 12.18 -0.43
CA ARG A 7 3.53 11.36 -0.62
C ARG A 7 3.90 9.98 -1.16
N ALA A 8 4.86 9.91 -2.07
CA ALA A 8 5.40 8.65 -2.55
C ALA A 8 6.10 7.85 -1.43
N LEU A 9 6.84 8.51 -0.53
CA LEU A 9 7.42 7.87 0.66
C LEU A 9 6.33 7.30 1.59
N ALA A 10 5.25 8.04 1.83
CA ALA A 10 4.11 7.57 2.62
C ALA A 10 3.42 6.34 1.99
N GLN A 11 3.22 6.37 0.67
CA GLN A 11 2.64 5.26 -0.07
C GLN A 11 3.55 4.02 -0.04
N ALA A 12 4.86 4.20 -0.28
CA ALA A 12 5.84 3.11 -0.22
C ALA A 12 5.90 2.47 1.17
N TYR A 13 5.73 3.26 2.24
CA TYR A 13 5.64 2.72 3.59
C TYR A 13 4.41 1.82 3.79
N ILE A 14 3.24 2.20 3.26
CA ILE A 14 2.05 1.32 3.31
C ILE A 14 2.30 0.05 2.49
N ASP A 15 2.77 0.19 1.25
CA ASP A 15 2.87 -0.94 0.33
C ASP A 15 3.90 -1.98 0.79
N ALA A 16 5.03 -1.55 1.37
CA ALA A 16 6.03 -2.47 1.93
C ALA A 16 5.54 -3.28 3.14
N GLN A 17 4.45 -2.84 3.79
CA GLN A 17 3.86 -3.49 4.96
C GLN A 17 2.67 -4.37 4.62
N ARG A 18 2.23 -4.41 3.35
CA ARG A 18 1.14 -5.29 2.92
C ARG A 18 1.50 -6.75 3.14
N GLU A 19 0.49 -7.55 3.42
CA GLU A 19 0.61 -8.99 3.44
C GLU A 19 0.68 -9.52 2.00
N TYR A 20 1.74 -10.25 1.69
CA TYR A 20 1.95 -10.94 0.41
C TYR A 20 1.96 -12.44 0.65
N ASN A 21 1.26 -13.20 -0.19
CA ASN A 21 1.33 -14.65 -0.16
C ASN A 21 2.70 -15.11 -0.69
N SER A 22 3.61 -15.55 0.18
CA SER A 22 4.95 -15.97 -0.23
C SER A 22 4.98 -17.26 -1.04
N ALA A 23 3.91 -18.04 -1.06
CA ALA A 23 3.80 -19.24 -1.90
C ALA A 23 3.49 -18.88 -3.36
N ASP A 24 2.96 -17.68 -3.62
CA ASP A 24 2.75 -17.15 -4.96
C ASP A 24 4.00 -16.37 -5.39
N GLY A 25 4.65 -16.83 -6.46
CA GLY A 25 5.89 -16.24 -6.96
C GLY A 25 5.76 -14.77 -7.35
N TYR A 26 4.61 -14.36 -7.91
CA TYR A 26 4.37 -12.96 -8.26
C TYR A 26 4.22 -12.11 -6.99
N GLN A 27 3.42 -12.57 -6.03
CA GLN A 27 3.23 -11.87 -4.75
C GLN A 27 4.55 -11.78 -3.96
N ALA A 28 5.38 -12.82 -3.99
CA ALA A 28 6.72 -12.79 -3.40
C ALA A 28 7.63 -11.76 -4.07
N ALA A 29 7.61 -11.67 -5.41
CA ALA A 29 8.37 -10.66 -6.15
C ALA A 29 7.87 -9.23 -5.87
N MET A 30 6.55 -9.04 -5.81
CA MET A 30 5.92 -7.76 -5.43
C MET A 30 6.33 -7.30 -4.03
N ARG A 31 6.41 -8.23 -3.07
CA ARG A 31 6.92 -7.92 -1.73
C ARG A 31 8.34 -7.37 -1.78
N VAL A 32 9.24 -8.04 -2.50
CA VAL A 32 10.65 -7.61 -2.64
C VAL A 32 10.71 -6.24 -3.29
N TYR A 33 9.96 -6.03 -4.38
CA TYR A 33 9.85 -4.75 -5.06
C TYR A 33 9.45 -3.61 -4.11
N HIS A 34 8.35 -3.75 -3.37
CA HIS A 34 7.90 -2.69 -2.46
C HIS A 34 8.87 -2.43 -1.31
N GLN A 35 9.54 -3.48 -0.79
CA GLN A 35 10.59 -3.32 0.22
C GLN A 35 11.80 -2.56 -0.33
N GLN A 36 12.21 -2.84 -1.57
CA GLN A 36 13.29 -2.12 -2.25
C GLN A 36 12.95 -0.65 -2.51
N ILE A 37 11.74 -0.36 -3.00
CA ILE A 37 11.27 1.02 -3.18
C ILE A 37 11.31 1.78 -1.85
N LEU A 38 10.73 1.22 -0.78
CA LEU A 38 10.76 1.87 0.53
C LEU A 38 12.19 2.09 1.03
N SER A 39 13.08 1.10 0.87
CA SER A 39 14.49 1.23 1.24
C SER A 39 15.20 2.33 0.46
N GLY A 40 14.97 2.42 -0.86
CA GLY A 40 15.54 3.46 -1.71
C GLY A 40 15.05 4.85 -1.32
N LEU A 41 13.75 5.01 -1.08
CA LEU A 41 13.20 6.29 -0.65
C LEU A 41 13.66 6.70 0.74
N GLN A 42 13.75 5.77 1.69
CA GLN A 42 14.36 6.03 3.01
C GLN A 42 15.80 6.55 2.87
N HIS A 43 16.59 5.96 1.96
CA HIS A 43 17.94 6.43 1.68
C HIS A 43 17.95 7.85 1.08
N LEU A 44 17.15 8.11 0.03
CA LEU A 44 17.11 9.42 -0.63
C LEU A 44 16.62 10.54 0.31
N PHE A 45 15.61 10.26 1.12
CA PHE A 45 15.10 11.19 2.14
C PHE A 45 15.95 11.25 3.41
N ASP A 46 17.00 10.42 3.54
CA ASP A 46 17.82 10.29 4.74
C ASP A 46 16.95 10.06 6.00
N PHE A 47 15.97 9.17 5.88
CA PHE A 47 14.94 8.91 6.87
C PHE A 47 14.77 7.42 7.09
N SER A 48 14.49 7.00 8.33
CA SER A 48 14.24 5.61 8.67
C SER A 48 12.92 5.45 9.43
N PHE A 49 12.11 4.48 9.01
CA PHE A 49 10.91 4.04 9.75
C PHE A 49 11.24 3.05 10.87
N GLU A 50 12.52 2.89 11.25
CA GLU A 50 12.89 2.11 12.44
C GLU A 50 12.70 2.92 13.73
N CYS A 51 12.00 2.35 14.71
CA CYS A 51 11.64 3.04 15.96
C CYS A 51 12.84 3.55 16.78
N ASN A 52 13.98 2.86 16.69
CA ASN A 52 15.25 3.23 17.32
C ASN A 52 15.94 4.43 16.65
N ALA A 53 15.66 4.70 15.37
CA ALA A 53 16.20 5.83 14.61
C ALA A 53 15.43 7.14 14.86
N ILE A 54 14.23 7.07 15.44
CA ILE A 54 13.39 8.23 15.73
C ILE A 54 13.77 8.84 17.09
N ASP A 55 14.06 10.14 17.09
CA ASP A 55 14.33 10.88 18.32
C ASP A 55 13.11 10.92 19.26
N GLY A 56 13.36 11.21 20.54
CA GLY A 56 12.30 11.23 21.57
C GLY A 56 11.17 12.23 21.30
N THR A 57 11.45 13.32 20.60
CA THR A 57 10.49 14.39 20.30
C THR A 57 9.50 13.93 19.23
N HIS A 58 9.95 13.17 18.23
CA HIS A 58 9.11 12.70 17.13
C HIS A 58 8.44 11.35 17.38
N LYS A 59 8.81 10.61 18.45
CA LYS A 59 8.19 9.30 18.78
C LYS A 59 6.66 9.30 18.84
N PRO A 60 5.98 10.28 19.46
CA PRO A 60 4.51 10.30 19.45
C PRO A 60 3.91 10.43 18.06
N ILE A 61 4.53 11.24 17.19
CA ILE A 61 4.12 11.41 15.79
C ILE A 61 4.37 10.11 15.01
N PHE A 62 5.52 9.47 15.21
CA PHE A 62 5.86 8.20 14.59
C PHE A 62 4.90 7.06 14.98
N LEU A 63 4.42 7.03 16.23
CA LEU A 63 3.36 6.10 16.62
C LEU A 63 2.07 6.34 15.84
N MET A 64 1.71 7.60 15.59
CA MET A 64 0.57 7.92 14.73
C MET A 64 0.80 7.51 13.27
N VAL A 65 2.01 7.66 12.74
CA VAL A 65 2.38 7.15 11.39
C VAL A 65 2.11 5.64 11.30
N ARG A 66 2.57 4.87 12.30
CA ARG A 66 2.35 3.42 12.34
C ARG A 66 0.86 3.07 12.41
N ASN A 67 0.14 3.67 13.35
CA ASN A 67 -1.29 3.41 13.53
C ASN A 67 -2.11 3.77 12.29
N THR A 68 -1.77 4.87 11.60
CA THR A 68 -2.45 5.27 10.37
C THR A 68 -2.17 4.28 9.23
N ALA A 69 -0.93 3.80 9.10
CA ALA A 69 -0.59 2.77 8.11
C ALA A 69 -1.33 1.45 8.40
N GLU A 70 -1.34 0.99 9.66
CA GLU A 70 -2.06 -0.20 10.10
C GLU A 70 -3.57 -0.07 9.85
N SER A 71 -4.16 1.08 10.17
CA SER A 71 -5.58 1.39 9.88
C SER A 71 -5.89 1.34 8.38
N SER A 72 -5.00 1.87 7.53
CA SER A 72 -5.15 1.83 6.07
C SER A 72 -5.12 0.40 5.52
N LEU A 73 -4.20 -0.43 6.04
CA LEU A 73 -4.07 -1.84 5.67
C LEU A 73 -5.26 -2.69 6.12
N ALA A 74 -5.92 -2.31 7.21
CA ALA A 74 -7.11 -2.98 7.72
C ALA A 74 -8.39 -2.69 6.91
N LEU A 75 -8.38 -1.72 5.99
CA LEU A 75 -9.54 -1.42 5.15
C LEU A 75 -9.90 -2.61 4.25
N ARG A 76 -11.15 -3.07 4.38
CA ARG A 76 -11.70 -4.22 3.65
C ARG A 76 -13.10 -3.90 3.12
N THR A 77 -13.52 -4.68 2.14
CA THR A 77 -14.87 -4.70 1.58
C THR A 77 -15.56 -6.00 1.99
N PRO A 78 -16.91 -6.09 1.95
CA PRO A 78 -17.62 -7.34 2.25
C PRO A 78 -17.19 -8.53 1.40
N TRP A 79 -16.66 -8.28 0.21
CA TRP A 79 -16.20 -9.30 -0.74
C TRP A 79 -14.75 -9.74 -0.53
N SER A 80 -14.00 -9.09 0.35
CA SER A 80 -12.53 -9.28 0.47
C SER A 80 -12.10 -10.70 0.83
N THR A 81 -12.99 -11.54 1.34
CA THR A 81 -12.72 -12.94 1.70
C THR A 81 -13.57 -13.95 0.91
N ILE A 82 -14.28 -13.49 -0.12
CA ILE A 82 -15.17 -14.33 -0.93
C ILE A 82 -14.48 -14.61 -2.26
N LEU A 83 -13.99 -15.84 -2.41
CA LEU A 83 -13.32 -16.30 -3.63
C LEU A 83 -14.30 -16.53 -4.79
N GLU A 84 -15.49 -17.08 -4.50
CA GLU A 84 -16.54 -17.29 -5.49
C GLU A 84 -17.89 -16.74 -5.00
N ALA A 85 -18.36 -15.66 -5.62
CA ALA A 85 -19.63 -15.01 -5.27
C ALA A 85 -20.84 -15.51 -6.08
N GLY A 86 -20.65 -16.42 -7.05
CA GLY A 86 -21.70 -16.81 -8.01
C GLY A 86 -22.97 -17.37 -7.35
N LEU A 87 -22.82 -18.22 -6.33
CA LEU A 87 -23.97 -18.73 -5.57
C LEU A 87 -24.65 -17.62 -4.75
N VAL A 88 -23.88 -16.69 -4.17
CA VAL A 88 -24.43 -15.56 -3.42
C VAL A 88 -25.27 -14.68 -4.33
N PHE A 89 -24.76 -14.33 -5.52
CA PHE A 89 -25.49 -13.55 -6.50
C PHE A 89 -26.80 -14.23 -6.92
N ARG A 90 -26.75 -15.53 -7.25
CA ARG A 90 -27.97 -16.27 -7.61
C ARG A 90 -29.03 -16.23 -6.50
N ARG A 91 -28.63 -16.42 -5.25
CA ARG A 91 -29.57 -16.36 -4.10
C ARG A 91 -30.14 -14.96 -3.88
N LEU A 92 -29.34 -13.92 -4.11
CA LEU A 92 -29.81 -12.53 -4.02
C LEU A 92 -30.75 -12.17 -5.17
N GLU A 93 -30.54 -12.71 -6.37
CA GLU A 93 -31.46 -12.55 -7.51
C GLU A 93 -32.80 -13.23 -7.23
N GLU A 94 -32.78 -14.49 -6.76
CA GLU A 94 -33.99 -15.25 -6.37
C GLU A 94 -34.81 -14.53 -5.29
N ALA A 95 -34.14 -13.77 -4.42
CA ALA A 95 -34.75 -12.99 -3.34
C ALA A 95 -35.08 -11.54 -3.73
N GLU A 96 -34.91 -11.14 -5.00
CA GLU A 96 -35.09 -9.76 -5.49
C GLU A 96 -34.28 -8.71 -4.71
N ALA A 97 -33.14 -9.11 -4.13
CA ALA A 97 -32.28 -8.30 -3.27
C ALA A 97 -30.92 -7.96 -3.89
N LEU A 98 -30.59 -8.49 -5.08
CA LEU A 98 -29.27 -8.32 -5.70
C LEU A 98 -28.92 -6.85 -5.92
N GLN A 99 -29.81 -6.08 -6.55
CA GLN A 99 -29.52 -4.71 -6.96
C GLN A 99 -29.19 -3.79 -5.76
N PRO A 100 -30.00 -3.76 -4.67
CA PRO A 100 -29.64 -3.01 -3.47
C PRO A 100 -28.30 -3.42 -2.85
N VAL A 101 -27.94 -4.71 -2.87
CA VAL A 101 -26.64 -5.19 -2.35
C VAL A 101 -25.47 -4.70 -3.21
N LEU A 102 -25.60 -4.75 -4.54
CA LEU A 102 -24.56 -4.26 -5.44
C LEU A 102 -24.36 -2.74 -5.31
N GLU A 103 -25.44 -1.96 -5.21
CA GLU A 103 -25.35 -0.51 -5.00
C GLU A 103 -24.68 -0.15 -3.66
N ALA A 104 -25.03 -0.87 -2.59
CA ALA A 104 -24.37 -0.70 -1.29
C ALA A 104 -22.89 -1.09 -1.35
N SER A 105 -22.56 -2.18 -2.05
CA SER A 105 -21.20 -2.62 -2.31
C SER A 105 -20.38 -1.56 -3.03
N ASP A 106 -20.90 -1.00 -4.13
CA ASP A 106 -20.21 0.04 -4.90
C ASP A 106 -19.96 1.28 -4.06
N ARG A 107 -20.94 1.66 -3.23
CA ARG A 107 -20.76 2.75 -2.27
C ARG A 107 -19.67 2.45 -1.24
N ILE A 108 -19.61 1.23 -0.71
CA ILE A 108 -18.56 0.82 0.23
C ILE A 108 -17.19 0.87 -0.47
N ASN A 109 -17.07 0.37 -1.70
CA ASN A 109 -15.83 0.44 -2.47
C ASN A 109 -15.36 1.90 -2.63
N ALA A 110 -16.26 2.80 -3.01
CA ALA A 110 -15.94 4.23 -3.13
C ALA A 110 -15.50 4.85 -1.80
N LEU A 111 -16.15 4.50 -0.69
CA LEU A 111 -15.77 4.99 0.65
C LEU A 111 -14.41 4.43 1.10
N VAL A 112 -14.11 3.17 0.78
CA VAL A 112 -12.81 2.55 1.06
C VAL A 112 -11.70 3.28 0.30
N GLU A 113 -11.89 3.57 -0.99
CA GLU A 113 -10.89 4.31 -1.78
C GLU A 113 -10.69 5.75 -1.29
N GLN A 114 -11.77 6.43 -0.88
CA GLN A 114 -11.67 7.74 -0.23
C GLN A 114 -10.92 7.65 1.10
N ALA A 115 -11.21 6.63 1.91
CA ALA A 115 -10.51 6.39 3.16
C ALA A 115 -9.03 6.12 2.92
N ARG A 116 -8.65 5.27 1.95
CA ARG A 116 -7.24 5.03 1.57
C ARG A 116 -6.53 6.33 1.21
N THR A 117 -7.16 7.16 0.38
CA THR A 117 -6.61 8.47 -0.01
C THR A 117 -6.40 9.37 1.21
N ALA A 118 -7.35 9.40 2.14
CA ALA A 118 -7.25 10.18 3.37
C ALA A 118 -6.12 9.68 4.29
N HIS A 119 -5.91 8.37 4.41
CA HIS A 119 -4.78 7.82 5.18
C HIS A 119 -3.43 8.24 4.60
N VAL A 120 -3.26 8.16 3.27
CA VAL A 120 -2.01 8.61 2.62
C VAL A 120 -1.78 10.10 2.86
N THR A 121 -2.81 10.94 2.73
CA THR A 121 -2.73 12.38 3.01
C THR A 121 -2.38 12.65 4.49
N MET A 122 -2.93 11.86 5.42
CA MET A 122 -2.59 11.97 6.84
C MET A 122 -1.14 11.56 7.11
N LEU A 123 -0.67 10.45 6.53
CA LEU A 123 0.73 10.02 6.62
C LEU A 123 1.68 11.07 6.06
N GLU A 124 1.36 11.62 4.89
CA GLU A 124 2.12 12.69 4.25
C GLU A 124 2.25 13.90 5.20
N ALA A 125 1.15 14.32 5.84
CA ALA A 125 1.18 15.42 6.81
C ALA A 125 1.95 15.09 8.10
N LEU A 126 1.89 13.84 8.57
CA LEU A 126 2.64 13.39 9.75
C LEU A 126 4.16 13.29 9.48
N LEU A 127 4.56 12.96 8.25
CA LEU A 127 5.96 12.89 7.85
C LEU A 127 6.61 14.27 7.70
N ASP A 128 5.82 15.32 7.40
CA ASP A 128 6.33 16.68 7.18
C ASP A 128 7.23 17.20 8.33
N PRO A 129 6.78 17.24 9.60
CA PRO A 129 7.63 17.68 10.71
C PRO A 129 8.82 16.74 10.97
N MET A 130 8.70 15.45 10.64
CA MET A 130 9.77 14.46 10.86
C MET A 130 10.90 14.58 9.83
N LEU A 131 10.57 14.99 8.61
CA LEU A 131 11.54 15.19 7.52
C LEU A 131 12.25 16.56 7.61
N GLY A 132 11.59 17.56 8.18
CA GLY A 132 12.11 18.93 8.28
C GLY A 132 12.38 19.51 6.89
N ASP A 133 13.56 20.09 6.67
CA ASP A 133 13.95 20.69 5.38
C ASP A 133 13.90 19.70 4.20
N ARG A 134 13.97 18.39 4.47
CA ARG A 134 13.92 17.33 3.45
C ARG A 134 12.50 17.08 2.93
N SER A 135 11.50 17.62 3.61
CA SER A 135 10.07 17.38 3.34
C SER A 135 9.62 17.88 1.96
N SER A 136 10.30 18.89 1.40
CA SER A 136 10.01 19.47 0.08
C SER A 136 10.83 18.84 -1.06
N LYS A 137 11.71 17.87 -0.76
CA LYS A 137 12.50 17.20 -1.79
C LYS A 137 11.62 16.33 -2.67
N VAL A 138 11.96 16.32 -3.96
CA VAL A 138 11.36 15.46 -4.97
C VAL A 138 12.48 14.75 -5.69
N PHE A 139 12.40 13.42 -5.71
CA PHE A 139 13.34 12.56 -6.41
C PHE A 139 12.67 11.94 -7.65
N THR A 140 13.44 11.20 -8.42
CA THR A 140 13.07 10.64 -9.71
C THR A 140 13.46 9.17 -9.79
N SER A 141 12.94 8.46 -10.79
CA SER A 141 13.41 7.11 -11.15
C SER A 141 14.92 7.06 -11.46
N GLU A 142 15.53 8.16 -11.86
CA GLU A 142 16.99 8.22 -12.07
C GLU A 142 17.73 8.20 -10.75
N ASP A 143 17.30 8.99 -9.76
CA ASP A 143 17.89 8.99 -8.41
C ASP A 143 17.84 7.61 -7.74
N LEU A 144 16.73 6.88 -7.92
CA LEU A 144 16.62 5.49 -7.44
C LEU A 144 17.61 4.55 -8.15
N ARG A 145 17.76 4.68 -9.47
CA ARG A 145 18.70 3.86 -10.24
C ARG A 145 20.15 4.18 -9.91
N GLU A 146 20.48 5.43 -9.61
CA GLU A 146 21.82 5.84 -9.16
C GLU A 146 22.25 5.13 -7.87
N ILE A 147 21.29 4.79 -6.99
CA ILE A 147 21.54 4.01 -5.76
C ILE A 147 21.27 2.51 -5.95
N GLY A 148 21.06 2.05 -7.19
CA GLY A 148 20.91 0.63 -7.54
C GLY A 148 19.52 0.05 -7.33
N ILE A 149 18.48 0.89 -7.20
CA ILE A 149 17.08 0.45 -7.07
C ILE A 149 16.37 0.60 -8.43
N ASP A 150 15.83 -0.50 -8.94
CA ASP A 150 14.94 -0.50 -10.12
C ASP A 150 13.50 -0.30 -9.65
N ASP A 151 12.84 0.72 -10.21
CA ASP A 151 11.45 1.07 -9.91
C ASP A 151 10.43 0.45 -10.87
N THR A 152 10.87 -0.48 -11.71
CA THR A 152 9.98 -1.25 -12.58
C THR A 152 9.26 -2.34 -11.79
N PRO A 153 7.92 -2.33 -11.72
CA PRO A 153 7.18 -3.36 -10.99
C PRO A 153 7.31 -4.72 -11.70
N PRO A 154 7.32 -5.84 -10.94
CA PRO A 154 7.23 -7.18 -11.52
C PRO A 154 6.03 -7.33 -12.45
N ASP A 155 6.21 -8.02 -13.57
CA ASP A 155 5.12 -8.36 -14.49
C ASP A 155 4.52 -9.72 -14.10
N SER A 156 3.22 -9.72 -13.78
CA SER A 156 2.46 -10.93 -13.47
C SER A 156 2.53 -12.01 -14.57
N ALA A 157 2.72 -11.63 -15.84
CA ALA A 157 2.83 -12.58 -16.94
C ALA A 157 4.07 -13.49 -16.84
N ASN A 158 5.10 -13.09 -16.07
CA ASN A 158 6.31 -13.88 -15.85
C ASN A 158 6.15 -14.95 -14.76
N TYR A 159 4.99 -15.02 -14.11
CA TYR A 159 4.70 -15.92 -13.01
C TYR A 159 3.44 -16.73 -13.34
N THR A 160 3.61 -17.76 -14.16
CA THR A 160 2.53 -18.73 -14.40
C THR A 160 2.29 -19.54 -13.14
N ILE A 161 1.08 -19.42 -12.57
CA ILE A 161 0.59 -20.34 -11.55
C ILE A 161 0.37 -21.68 -12.25
N ASP A 162 1.15 -22.69 -11.87
CA ASP A 162 0.92 -24.07 -12.30
C ASP A 162 -0.25 -24.61 -11.47
N TRP A 163 -1.46 -24.52 -12.04
CA TRP A 163 -2.70 -24.93 -11.38
C TRP A 163 -2.84 -26.46 -11.26
N ASP A 164 -1.89 -27.22 -11.82
CA ASP A 164 -1.88 -28.69 -11.77
C ASP A 164 -1.33 -29.26 -10.44
N ASP A 165 -0.81 -28.42 -9.54
CA ASP A 165 -0.19 -28.82 -8.26
C ASP A 165 -1.09 -28.57 -7.01
N TYR A 166 -2.40 -28.33 -7.19
CA TYR A 166 -3.39 -28.18 -6.10
C TYR A 166 -4.43 -29.30 -6.03
#